data_AF-A0A1S1NDU3-F1
#
_entry.id   AF-A0A1S1NDU3-F1
#
_cell.length_a   1.000
_cell.length_b   1.000
_cell.length_c   1.000
_cell.angle_alpha   90.00
_cell.angle_beta   90.00
_cell.angle_gamma   90.00
#
_symmetry.space_group_name_H-M   'P 1'
#
loop_
_entity.id
_entity.type
_entity.pdbx_description
1 polymer ?
#
loop_
_entity_poly.entity_id
_entity_poly.type
_entity_poly.pdbx_seq_one_letter_code
_entity_poly.pdbx_strand_id
1 'polypeptide(L)'
;MPVVKGTIQGKYDDVVGDGRSPFWYLTVTGVDASSYDKAEQLLLNAGFSRDQGRDDHDLQSCGRHSEFTKLAAEYYDITLCGNDTGSGYQLKYNVFLIHDAGPTPVPPPTLPPFEPTPPFPN
;
A
#
# COMPACT_ATOMS: atom_id res chain seq x y z
N MET A 1 -10.87 21.62 -9.10
CA MET A 1 -10.73 20.15 -9.12
C MET A 1 -11.09 19.66 -10.52
N PRO A 2 -10.17 19.01 -11.27
CA PRO A 2 -10.52 18.50 -12.59
C PRO A 2 -11.44 17.29 -12.45
N VAL A 3 -12.59 17.35 -13.11
CA VAL A 3 -13.56 16.24 -13.20
C VAL A 3 -13.01 15.23 -14.20
N VAL A 4 -12.60 14.07 -13.73
CA VAL A 4 -12.24 12.95 -14.61
C VAL A 4 -13.52 12.52 -15.32
N LYS A 5 -13.58 12.63 -16.65
CA LYS A 5 -14.67 12.07 -17.45
C LYS A 5 -14.53 10.54 -17.41
N GLY A 6 -15.23 9.89 -16.50
CA GLY A 6 -15.19 8.44 -16.32
C GLY A 6 -16.16 7.96 -15.25
N THR A 7 -16.45 6.67 -15.27
CA THR A 7 -17.21 6.02 -14.20
C THR A 7 -16.23 5.52 -13.14
N ILE A 8 -16.47 5.87 -11.88
CA ILE A 8 -15.64 5.45 -10.75
C ILE A 8 -16.42 4.43 -9.92
N GLN A 9 -15.79 3.29 -9.65
CA GLN A 9 -16.28 2.26 -8.75
C GLN A 9 -15.23 2.01 -7.67
N GLY A 10 -15.66 2.01 -6.41
CA GLY A 10 -14.78 1.75 -5.27
C GLY A 10 -15.26 0.53 -4.49
N LYS A 11 -14.34 -0.30 -4.02
CA LYS A 11 -14.58 -1.36 -3.03
C LYS A 11 -13.54 -1.24 -1.93
N TYR A 12 -13.98 -1.50 -0.70
CA TYR A 12 -13.12 -1.66 0.47
C TYR A 12 -13.15 -3.12 0.92
N ASP A 13 -11.99 -3.64 1.32
CA ASP A 13 -11.84 -4.97 1.91
C ASP A 13 -10.87 -4.91 3.11
N ASP A 14 -11.20 -5.60 4.19
CA ASP A 14 -10.32 -5.79 5.35
C ASP A 14 -9.90 -7.26 5.38
N VAL A 15 -8.86 -7.56 4.60
CA VAL A 15 -8.47 -8.94 4.20
C VAL A 15 -8.11 -9.80 5.42
N VAL A 16 -7.63 -9.19 6.51
CA VAL A 16 -7.19 -9.91 7.72
C VAL A 16 -8.23 -9.82 8.84
N GLY A 17 -9.26 -8.97 8.70
CA GLY A 17 -10.26 -8.71 9.75
C GLY A 17 -9.65 -8.15 11.03
N ASP A 18 -8.42 -7.64 10.95
CA ASP A 18 -7.66 -7.07 12.07
C ASP A 18 -7.78 -5.54 12.11
N GLY A 19 -8.37 -4.93 11.07
CA GLY A 19 -8.48 -3.49 10.90
C GLY A 19 -7.15 -2.76 10.69
N ARG A 20 -6.04 -3.50 10.52
CA ARG A 20 -4.67 -2.95 10.45
C ARG A 20 -4.09 -2.95 9.04
N SER A 21 -4.66 -3.75 8.14
CA SER A 21 -4.19 -3.88 6.76
C SER A 21 -5.33 -3.66 5.75
N PRO A 22 -6.01 -2.50 5.79
CA PRO A 22 -7.12 -2.25 4.88
C PRO A 22 -6.66 -2.17 3.42
N PHE A 23 -7.51 -2.69 2.53
CA PHE A 23 -7.31 -2.70 1.09
C PHE A 23 -8.44 -1.95 0.40
N TRP A 24 -8.10 -0.99 -0.47
CA TRP A 24 -9.07 -0.30 -1.31
C TRP A 24 -8.81 -0.59 -2.79
N TYR A 25 -9.88 -0.91 -3.50
CA TYR A 25 -9.89 -1.07 -4.94
C TYR A 25 -10.66 0.07 -5.55
N LEU A 26 -10.04 0.87 -6.40
CA LEU A 26 -10.69 1.90 -7.20
C LEU A 26 -10.57 1.54 -8.68
N THR A 27 -11.68 1.41 -9.37
CA THR A 27 -11.72 1.22 -10.83
C THR A 27 -12.32 2.46 -11.48
N VAL A 28 -11.63 3.02 -12.46
CA VAL A 28 -12.05 4.15 -13.27
C VAL A 28 -12.15 3.69 -14.72
N THR A 29 -13.30 3.84 -15.36
CA THR A 29 -13.54 3.43 -16.76
C THR A 29 -14.03 4.58 -17.62
N GLY A 30 -13.93 4.41 -18.94
CA GLY A 30 -14.39 5.42 -19.90
C GLY A 30 -13.47 6.64 -19.98
N VAL A 31 -12.22 6.48 -19.54
CA VAL A 31 -11.16 7.49 -19.67
C VAL A 31 -10.33 7.22 -20.92
N ASP A 32 -9.56 8.21 -21.34
CA ASP A 32 -8.54 8.05 -22.39
C ASP A 32 -7.23 7.45 -21.83
N ALA A 33 -6.46 6.78 -22.68
CA ALA A 33 -5.19 6.15 -22.29
C ALA A 33 -4.18 7.14 -21.67
N SER A 34 -4.24 8.43 -22.04
CA SER A 34 -3.42 9.51 -21.47
C SER A 34 -3.68 9.74 -19.97
N SER A 35 -4.83 9.25 -19.47
CA SER A 35 -5.17 9.34 -18.06
C SER A 35 -4.27 8.46 -17.18
N TYR A 36 -3.63 7.43 -17.75
CA TYR A 36 -2.61 6.65 -17.05
C TYR A 36 -1.41 7.51 -16.66
N ASP A 37 -0.82 8.22 -17.63
CA ASP A 37 0.39 9.02 -17.38
C ASP A 37 0.07 10.20 -16.44
N LYS A 38 -1.15 10.76 -16.52
CA LYS A 38 -1.63 11.76 -15.55
C LYS A 38 -1.76 11.19 -14.14
N ALA A 39 -2.23 9.96 -13.99
CA ALA A 39 -2.35 9.30 -12.70
C ALA A 39 -0.97 9.08 -12.06
N GLU A 40 0.01 8.60 -12.83
CA GLU A 40 1.39 8.47 -12.36
C GLU A 40 1.95 9.81 -11.90
N GLN A 41 1.79 10.87 -12.71
CA GLN A 41 2.23 12.21 -12.36
C GLN A 41 1.57 12.73 -11.08
N LEU A 42 0.28 12.48 -10.86
CA LEU A 42 -0.41 12.87 -9.64
C LEU A 42 0.13 12.13 -8.40
N LEU A 43 0.42 10.84 -8.51
CA LEU A 43 1.01 10.05 -7.41
C LEU A 43 2.42 10.55 -7.07
N LEU A 44 3.26 10.80 -8.07
CA LEU A 44 4.58 11.38 -7.88
C LEU A 44 4.51 12.78 -7.23
N ASN A 45 3.61 13.66 -7.71
CA ASN A 45 3.40 14.99 -7.13
C ASN A 45 2.85 14.94 -5.70
N ALA A 46 2.12 13.88 -5.34
CA ALA A 46 1.67 13.62 -3.98
C ALA A 46 2.78 13.06 -3.06
N GLY A 47 4.00 12.89 -3.58
CA GLY A 47 5.17 12.44 -2.84
C GLY A 47 5.28 10.93 -2.69
N PHE A 48 4.64 10.16 -3.56
CA PHE A 48 4.91 8.73 -3.68
C PHE A 48 6.18 8.49 -4.50
N SER A 49 6.94 7.46 -4.14
CA SER A 49 8.08 6.98 -4.88
C SER A 49 7.65 5.82 -5.76
N ARG A 50 8.04 5.85 -7.03
CA ARG A 50 7.80 4.72 -7.95
C ARG A 50 8.74 3.57 -7.58
N ASP A 51 8.18 2.40 -7.28
CA ASP A 51 8.95 1.17 -7.16
C ASP A 51 9.25 0.63 -8.56
N GLN A 52 10.48 0.17 -8.80
CA GLN A 52 10.91 -0.37 -10.09
C GLN A 52 11.10 -1.90 -10.05
N GLY A 53 10.81 -2.56 -8.92
CA GLY A 53 11.42 -3.87 -8.63
C GLY A 53 10.50 -5.02 -8.23
N ARG A 54 9.19 -4.86 -8.15
CA ARG A 54 8.31 -6.00 -7.82
C ARG A 54 7.78 -6.67 -9.09
N ASP A 55 8.31 -7.86 -9.33
CA ASP A 55 7.86 -8.77 -10.38
C ASP A 55 6.60 -9.50 -9.87
N ASP A 56 5.51 -8.75 -9.75
CA ASP A 56 4.28 -9.27 -9.16
C ASP A 56 3.49 -10.02 -10.24
N HIS A 57 3.57 -11.34 -10.16
CA HIS A 57 2.87 -12.30 -11.03
C HIS A 57 1.35 -12.06 -11.12
N ASP A 58 0.72 -11.36 -10.17
CA ASP A 58 -0.70 -10.98 -10.19
C ASP A 58 -1.01 -9.79 -11.13
N LEU A 59 0.01 -9.08 -11.61
CA LEU A 59 -0.12 -7.94 -12.54
C LEU A 59 -0.13 -8.34 -14.02
N GLN A 60 -0.03 -9.64 -14.33
CA GLN A 60 -0.02 -10.13 -15.72
C GLN A 60 -1.28 -9.80 -16.52
N SER A 61 -2.37 -9.40 -15.86
CA SER A 61 -3.61 -8.94 -16.52
C SER A 61 -3.63 -7.44 -16.85
N CYS A 62 -2.55 -6.71 -16.53
CA CYS A 62 -2.42 -5.27 -16.81
C CYS A 62 -1.61 -5.04 -18.08
N GLY A 63 -2.20 -4.36 -19.07
CA GLY A 63 -1.49 -3.91 -20.27
C GLY A 63 -0.39 -2.90 -19.95
N ARG A 64 -0.59 -2.08 -18.91
CA ARG A 64 0.42 -1.20 -18.30
C ARG A 64 0.27 -1.25 -16.79
N HIS A 65 1.35 -1.32 -16.02
CA HIS A 65 1.27 -1.23 -14.57
C HIS A 65 2.45 -0.47 -13.97
N SER A 66 2.26 0.07 -12.78
CA SER A 66 3.27 0.81 -12.02
C SER A 66 2.93 0.79 -10.55
N GLU A 67 3.96 0.75 -9.72
CA GLU A 67 3.80 0.66 -8.29
C GLU A 67 4.39 1.88 -7.60
N PHE A 68 3.74 2.29 -6.53
CA PHE A 68 4.02 3.53 -5.83
C PHE A 68 3.94 3.31 -4.34
N THR A 69 5.02 3.61 -3.64
CA THR A 69 5.08 3.49 -2.19
C THR A 69 5.29 4.84 -1.54
N LYS A 70 4.78 5.00 -0.32
CA LYS A 70 5.03 6.19 0.49
C LYS A 70 5.07 5.79 1.95
N LEU A 71 6.21 6.06 2.59
CA LEU A 71 6.35 5.95 4.04
C LEU A 71 6.04 7.31 4.67
N ALA A 72 4.97 7.37 5.46
CA ALA A 72 4.60 8.51 6.29
C ALA A 72 4.44 8.05 7.76
N ALA A 73 3.37 8.45 8.44
CA ALA A 73 2.97 7.81 9.70
C ALA A 73 2.48 6.36 9.52
N GLU A 74 2.15 6.00 8.28
CA GLU A 74 1.71 4.69 7.83
C GLU A 74 2.42 4.39 6.51
N TYR A 75 2.50 3.12 6.14
CA TYR A 75 3.07 2.70 4.86
C TYR A 75 1.95 2.49 3.83
N TYR A 76 2.00 3.25 2.75
CA TYR A 76 1.10 3.11 1.61
C TYR A 76 1.82 2.39 0.49
N ASP A 77 1.13 1.40 -0.09
CA ASP A 77 1.54 0.71 -1.32
C ASP A 77 0.38 0.81 -2.32
N ILE A 78 0.65 1.35 -3.51
CA ILE A 78 -0.34 1.59 -4.55
C ILE A 78 0.11 0.92 -5.83
N THR A 79 -0.65 -0.06 -6.28
CA THR A 79 -0.56 -0.57 -7.65
C THR A 79 -1.51 0.21 -8.56
N LEU A 80 -0.97 0.84 -9.59
CA LEU A 80 -1.72 1.41 -10.70
C LEU A 80 -1.67 0.44 -11.89
N CYS A 81 -2.83 0.04 -12.38
CA CYS A 81 -3.00 -0.84 -13.52
C CYS A 81 -3.85 -0.15 -14.60
N GLY A 82 -3.37 -0.15 -15.83
CA GLY A 82 -4.03 0.44 -16.99
C GLY A 82 -4.31 -0.62 -18.06
N ASN A 83 -5.53 -0.61 -18.59
CA ASN A 83 -5.97 -1.53 -19.62
C ASN A 83 -6.80 -0.82 -20.68
N ASP A 84 -6.51 -1.11 -21.94
CA ASP A 84 -7.44 -0.82 -23.02
C ASP A 84 -8.68 -1.71 -22.88
N THR A 85 -9.84 -1.08 -22.93
CA THR A 85 -11.13 -1.72 -23.04
C THR A 85 -11.64 -1.43 -24.45
N GLY A 86 -12.37 -2.34 -25.10
CA GLY A 86 -12.87 -2.09 -26.47
C GLY A 86 -13.71 -0.80 -26.63
N SER A 87 -14.11 -0.16 -25.52
CA SER A 87 -14.89 1.07 -25.44
C SER A 87 -14.12 2.29 -24.88
N GLY A 88 -12.82 2.19 -24.61
CA GLY A 88 -12.02 3.25 -23.97
C GLY A 88 -10.91 2.70 -23.10
N TYR A 89 -10.49 3.42 -22.07
CA TYR A 89 -9.44 2.94 -21.16
C TYR A 89 -9.99 2.72 -19.75
N GLN A 90 -9.40 1.78 -19.03
CA GLN A 90 -9.67 1.49 -17.63
C GLN A 90 -8.40 1.67 -16.81
N LEU A 91 -8.53 2.35 -15.67
CA LEU A 91 -7.53 2.42 -14.62
C LEU A 91 -8.02 1.68 -13.39
N LYS A 92 -7.21 0.82 -12.80
CA LYS A 92 -7.43 0.22 -11.50
C LYS A 92 -6.34 0.68 -10.55
N TYR A 93 -6.74 1.13 -9.37
CA TYR A 93 -5.86 1.45 -8.26
C TYR A 93 -6.14 0.44 -7.16
N ASN A 94 -5.09 -0.24 -6.73
CA ASN A 94 -5.10 -1.08 -5.56
C ASN A 94 -4.29 -0.34 -4.52
N VAL A 95 -4.93 0.11 -3.44
CA VAL A 95 -4.28 0.85 -2.37
C VAL A 95 -4.26 -0.04 -1.15
N PHE A 96 -3.06 -0.38 -0.72
CA PHE A 96 -2.80 -1.09 0.51
C PHE A 96 -2.22 -0.13 1.52
N LEU A 97 -2.79 -0.14 2.72
CA LEU A 97 -2.27 0.63 3.85
C LEU A 97 -1.83 -0.35 4.92
N ILE A 98 -0.58 -0.22 5.34
CA ILE A 98 -0.05 -0.89 6.51
C ILE A 98 0.03 0.17 7.59
N HIS A 99 -0.89 0.09 8.55
CA HIS A 99 -0.73 0.83 9.80
C HIS A 99 0.53 0.29 10.48
N ASP A 100 1.51 1.17 10.72
CA ASP A 100 2.79 0.82 11.31
C ASP A 100 2.57 -0.05 12.55
N ALA A 101 2.94 -1.33 12.46
CA ALA A 101 3.18 -2.15 13.64
C ALA A 101 4.41 -1.51 14.27
N GLY A 102 4.19 -0.58 15.22
CA GLY A 102 5.28 0.08 15.94
C GLY A 102 6.36 -0.91 16.38
N PRO A 103 7.59 -0.43 16.66
CA PRO A 103 8.77 -1.27 16.80
C PRO A 103 8.46 -2.53 17.61
N THR A 104 8.79 -3.69 17.05
CA THR A 104 8.65 -5.01 17.70
C THR A 104 8.85 -4.87 19.21
N PRO A 105 7.95 -5.43 20.06
CA PRO A 105 8.09 -5.28 21.50
C PRO A 105 9.49 -5.74 21.90
N VAL A 106 10.35 -4.78 22.26
CA VAL A 106 11.65 -5.09 22.83
C VAL A 106 11.33 -5.85 24.11
N PRO A 107 11.76 -7.10 24.28
CA PRO A 107 11.56 -7.78 25.56
C PRO A 107 12.16 -6.88 26.65
N PRO A 108 11.46 -6.70 27.79
CA PRO A 108 11.96 -5.85 28.85
C PRO A 108 13.39 -6.29 29.21
N PRO A 109 14.30 -5.34 29.50
CA PRO A 109 15.68 -5.68 29.80
C PRO A 109 15.70 -6.74 30.91
N THR A 110 16.36 -7.86 30.65
CA THR A 110 16.55 -8.89 31.67
C THR A 110 17.32 -8.25 32.81
N LEU A 111 16.70 -8.18 34.00
CA LEU A 111 17.42 -7.77 35.20
C LEU A 111 18.62 -8.72 35.40
N PRO A 112 19.80 -8.21 35.79
CA PRO A 112 20.91 -9.09 36.15
C PRO A 112 20.41 -10.07 37.21
N PRO A 113 20.83 -11.35 37.16
CA PRO A 113 20.46 -12.31 38.18
C PRO A 113 20.86 -11.74 39.55
N PHE A 114 19.94 -11.80 40.51
CA PHE A 114 20.26 -11.47 41.89
C PHE A 114 21.47 -12.32 42.30
N GLU A 115 22.54 -11.66 42.74
CA GLU A 115 23.66 -12.37 43.35
C GLU A 115 23.10 -13.27 44.47
N PRO A 116 23.52 -14.55 44.53
CA PRO A 116 23.06 -15.44 45.58
C PRO A 116 23.40 -14.81 46.94
N THR A 117 22.37 -14.61 47.76
CA THR A 117 22.54 -14.10 49.12
C THR A 117 23.45 -15.07 49.87
N PRO A 118 24.55 -14.62 50.50
CA PRO A 118 25.40 -15.52 51.28
C PRO A 118 24.56 -16.14 52.42
N PRO A 119 24.80 -17.41 52.78
CA PRO A 119 24.05 -18.05 53.86
C PRO A 119 24.26 -17.29 55.17
N PHE A 120 23.18 -17.09 55.92
CA PHE A 120 23.24 -16.49 57.25
C PHE A 120 24.18 -17.31 58.16
N PRO A 121 25.07 -16.65 58.92
CA PRO A 121 25.91 -17.33 59.89
C PRO A 121 25.06 -17.86 61.05
N ASN A 122 25.32 -19.10 61.43
CA ASN A 122 24.79 -19.74 62.65
C ASN A 122 25.61 -19.30 63.87
#